data_AF-A0A4Q3UDJ5-F1
#
_entry.id   AF-A0A4Q3UDJ5-F1
#
_cell.length_a   1.000
_cell.length_b   1.000
_cell.length_c   1.000
_cell.angle_alpha   90.00
_cell.angle_beta   90.00
_cell.angle_gamma   90.00
#
_symmetry.space_group_name_H-M   'P 1'
#
loop_
_entity.id
_entity.type
_entity.pdbx_description
1 polymer ?
#
loop_
_entity_poly.entity_id
_entity_poly.type
_entity_poly.pdbx_seq_one_letter_code
_entity_poly.pdbx_strand_id
1 'polypeptide(L)'
;MDKNAEKVWTNCLKIIKDIVEWQHYKTWFEPITPVSIKNNVLVIQVPSQFFFEYLEEHYVNLLAKTLKRELGKEARLEYRIMVDSGNSKNKPLTMDVTGQGYKTFSNNEMDFPLVINNPVKNPFVIPGLKKMQIDPQLNHIYTFDAFVEGDSNRVARRAGKTVAEKPGANSFNPLVIYGGVGLGKTHLAQAIGNEVKRLNPNKVVLYVSSEKFINQFMDHSRNNAINDFIHFYQLIDVLIIDDVQFFAKAEKSQDAFFAIFNHLHQSHKQLILTSDKSPKDLDGVQERLLSRFRWGLSADLQIPDYDTRIEILEKKMKNDGLEMPR
;
A
#
# COMPACT_ATOMS: atom_id res chain seq x y z
N MET A 1 32.73 24.27 -21.66
CA MET A 1 31.48 24.25 -22.46
C MET A 1 30.35 24.01 -21.49
N ASP A 2 29.66 25.07 -21.09
CA ASP A 2 28.54 24.99 -20.17
C ASP A 2 27.44 24.10 -20.78
N LYS A 3 27.28 22.89 -20.23
CA LYS A 3 26.14 22.05 -20.60
C LYS A 3 24.90 22.83 -20.19
N ASN A 4 24.06 23.19 -21.17
CA ASN A 4 22.84 23.94 -20.87
C ASN A 4 21.92 23.06 -20.00
N ALA A 5 21.51 23.55 -18.82
CA ALA A 5 20.72 22.79 -17.84
C ALA A 5 19.41 22.28 -18.48
N GLU A 6 18.82 23.09 -19.36
CA GLU A 6 17.65 22.73 -20.16
C GLU A 6 17.91 21.50 -21.04
N LYS A 7 19.08 21.43 -21.69
CA LYS A 7 19.41 20.33 -22.61
C LYS A 7 19.61 19.02 -21.86
N VAL A 8 20.28 19.08 -20.71
CA VAL A 8 20.51 17.91 -19.84
C VAL A 8 19.19 17.40 -19.29
N TRP A 9 18.34 18.29 -18.77
CA TRP A 9 17.03 17.92 -18.25
C TRP A 9 16.11 17.37 -19.34
N THR A 10 16.08 17.99 -20.52
CA THR A 10 15.31 17.48 -21.67
C THR A 10 15.72 16.06 -22.05
N ASN A 11 17.02 15.76 -22.02
CA ASN A 11 17.49 14.40 -22.28
C ASN A 11 17.09 13.43 -21.16
N CYS A 12 17.15 13.86 -19.89
CA CYS A 12 16.64 13.07 -18.78
C CYS A 12 15.14 12.79 -18.93
N LEU A 13 14.35 13.80 -19.29
CA LEU A 13 12.90 13.69 -19.50
C LEU A 13 12.55 12.73 -20.63
N LYS A 14 13.32 12.68 -21.73
CA LYS A 14 13.11 11.68 -22.79
C LYS A 14 13.23 10.26 -22.26
N ILE A 15 14.26 10.00 -21.47
CA ILE A 15 14.48 8.68 -20.87
C ILE A 15 13.39 8.37 -19.83
N ILE A 16 13.02 9.35 -19.01
CA ILE A 16 11.98 9.19 -17.98
C ILE A 16 10.62 8.93 -18.62
N LYS A 17 10.29 9.61 -19.74
CA LYS A 17 9.03 9.43 -20.47
C LYS A 17 8.85 8.02 -21.02
N ASP A 18 9.93 7.35 -21.38
CA ASP A 18 9.90 5.97 -21.87
C ASP A 18 9.82 4.93 -20.74
N ILE A 19 10.09 5.34 -19.49
CA ILE A 19 10.15 4.46 -18.31
C ILE A 19 8.94 4.63 -17.40
N VAL A 20 8.40 5.85 -17.31
CA VAL A 20 7.31 6.22 -16.40
C VAL A 20 6.00 6.29 -17.18
N GLU A 21 4.92 5.79 -16.58
CA GLU A 21 3.58 5.87 -17.14
C GLU A 21 3.19 7.33 -17.45
N TRP A 22 2.50 7.55 -18.58
CA TRP A 22 2.18 8.88 -19.10
C TRP A 22 1.51 9.81 -18.07
N GLN A 23 0.57 9.30 -17.26
CA GLN A 23 -0.12 10.11 -16.25
C GLN A 23 0.82 10.58 -15.14
N HIS A 24 1.75 9.72 -14.69
CA HIS A 24 2.76 10.04 -13.70
C HIS A 24 3.81 11.00 -14.28
N TYR A 25 4.22 10.82 -15.53
CA TYR A 25 5.10 11.74 -16.25
C TYR A 25 4.49 13.15 -16.33
N LYS A 26 3.24 13.24 -16.79
CA LYS A 26 2.51 14.49 -16.93
C LYS A 26 2.32 15.21 -15.59
N THR A 27 2.02 14.46 -14.53
CA THR A 27 1.74 15.04 -13.21
C THR A 27 3.01 15.50 -12.51
N TRP A 28 4.09 14.71 -12.56
CA TRP A 28 5.26 14.90 -11.68
C TRP A 28 6.51 15.39 -12.38
N PHE A 29 6.67 15.19 -13.68
CA PHE A 29 7.91 15.53 -14.39
C PHE A 29 7.75 16.71 -15.34
N GLU A 30 6.57 16.87 -15.95
CA GLU A 30 6.26 18.01 -16.82
C GLU A 30 6.31 19.37 -16.09
N PRO A 31 5.87 19.51 -14.82
CA PRO A 31 5.93 20.78 -14.10
C PRO A 31 7.33 21.18 -13.58
N ILE A 32 8.34 20.31 -13.74
CA ILE A 32 9.69 20.54 -13.22
C ILE A 32 10.49 21.41 -14.20
N THR A 33 11.08 22.49 -13.69
CA THR A 33 11.89 23.41 -14.50
C THR A 33 13.37 23.31 -14.13
N PRO A 34 14.29 23.13 -15.09
CA PRO A 34 15.72 23.13 -14.79
C PRO A 34 16.20 24.56 -14.55
N VAL A 35 16.94 24.77 -13.47
CA VAL A 35 17.38 26.10 -13.03
C VAL A 35 18.81 26.38 -13.45
N SER A 36 19.72 25.48 -13.08
CA SER A 36 21.14 25.67 -13.34
C SER A 36 21.88 24.36 -13.21
N ILE A 37 23.07 24.31 -13.79
CA ILE A 37 23.99 23.21 -13.62
C ILE A 37 25.38 23.74 -13.32
N LYS A 38 25.99 23.28 -12.23
CA LYS A 38 27.35 23.64 -11.82
C LYS A 38 28.05 22.42 -11.25
N ASN A 39 29.30 22.15 -11.64
CA ASN A 39 30.11 21.04 -11.09
C ASN A 39 29.38 19.67 -11.07
N ASN A 40 28.69 19.31 -12.16
CA ASN A 40 27.86 18.09 -12.28
C ASN A 40 26.66 18.02 -11.32
N VAL A 41 26.31 19.12 -10.67
CA VAL A 41 25.09 19.25 -9.88
C VAL A 41 24.03 19.93 -10.73
N LEU A 42 22.95 19.22 -11.06
CA LEU A 42 21.77 19.80 -11.69
C LEU A 42 20.81 20.29 -10.61
N VAL A 43 20.43 21.56 -10.68
CA VAL A 43 19.40 22.15 -9.83
C VAL A 43 18.09 22.18 -10.62
N ILE A 44 17.07 21.52 -10.11
CA ILE A 44 15.70 21.53 -10.66
C ILE A 44 14.76 22.24 -9.72
N GLN A 45 13.76 22.92 -10.27
CA GLN A 45 12.75 23.64 -9.54
C GLN A 45 11.43 22.90 -9.58
N VAL A 46 10.85 22.70 -8.40
CA VAL A 46 9.61 21.96 -8.19
C VAL A 46 8.53 22.89 -7.58
N PRO A 47 7.24 22.64 -7.86
CA PRO A 47 6.16 23.55 -7.49
C PRO A 47 5.90 23.68 -5.98
N SER A 48 6.17 22.63 -5.19
CA SER A 48 5.88 22.62 -3.75
C SER A 48 6.73 21.59 -2.99
N GLN A 49 6.73 21.69 -1.66
CA GLN A 49 7.41 20.74 -0.77
C GLN A 49 6.87 19.31 -0.93
N PHE A 50 5.56 19.14 -1.05
CA PHE A 50 4.92 17.85 -1.32
C PHE A 50 5.43 17.21 -2.61
N PHE A 51 5.74 18.05 -3.61
CA PHE A 51 6.27 17.61 -4.89
C PHE A 51 7.69 17.06 -4.78
N PHE A 52 8.51 17.70 -3.95
CA PHE A 52 9.85 17.22 -3.62
C PHE A 52 9.80 15.87 -2.87
N GLU A 53 8.99 15.77 -1.81
CA GLU A 53 8.88 14.56 -0.99
C GLU A 53 8.46 13.34 -1.83
N TYR A 54 7.46 13.52 -2.69
CA TYR A 54 6.97 12.45 -3.56
C TYR A 54 8.01 12.02 -4.62
N LEU A 55 8.77 12.97 -5.19
CA LEU A 55 9.85 12.66 -6.14
C LEU A 55 11.01 11.92 -5.47
N GLU A 56 11.39 12.31 -4.26
CA GLU A 56 12.44 11.63 -3.49
C GLU A 56 12.02 10.21 -3.09
N GLU A 57 10.78 10.02 -2.67
CA GLU A 57 10.28 8.71 -2.22
C GLU A 57 10.15 7.71 -3.38
N HIS A 58 9.63 8.15 -4.53
CA HIS A 58 9.26 7.24 -5.62
C HIS A 58 10.23 7.26 -6.82
N TYR A 59 10.92 8.38 -7.08
CA TYR A 59 11.66 8.58 -8.34
C TYR A 59 13.13 8.95 -8.19
N VAL A 60 13.67 9.08 -6.96
CA VAL A 60 15.08 9.44 -6.71
C VAL A 60 16.06 8.54 -7.46
N ASN A 61 15.79 7.23 -7.50
CA ASN A 61 16.67 6.27 -8.17
C ASN A 61 16.65 6.42 -9.69
N LEU A 62 15.48 6.76 -10.26
CA LEU A 62 15.33 6.99 -11.69
C LEU A 62 16.06 8.29 -12.07
N LEU A 63 15.81 9.36 -11.33
CA LEU A 63 16.47 10.65 -11.50
C LEU A 63 17.99 10.55 -11.37
N ALA A 64 18.49 9.86 -10.35
CA ALA A 64 19.92 9.67 -10.15
C ALA A 64 20.56 8.88 -11.30
N LYS A 65 19.89 7.86 -11.84
CA LYS A 65 20.40 7.06 -12.96
C LYS A 65 20.41 7.85 -14.27
N THR A 66 19.34 8.58 -14.57
CA THR A 66 19.26 9.39 -15.79
C THR A 66 20.26 10.54 -15.75
N LEU A 67 20.44 11.18 -14.59
CA LEU A 67 21.46 12.20 -14.40
C LEU A 67 22.88 11.66 -14.50
N LYS A 68 23.17 10.50 -13.90
CA LYS A 68 24.51 9.87 -14.02
C LYS A 68 24.84 9.48 -15.46
N ARG A 69 23.84 9.14 -16.26
CA ARG A 69 24.02 8.85 -17.70
C ARG A 69 24.35 10.11 -18.50
N GLU A 70 23.77 11.27 -18.17
CA GLU A 70 23.97 12.52 -18.92
C GLU A 70 25.16 13.38 -18.41
N LEU A 71 25.42 13.35 -17.10
CA LEU A 71 26.42 14.19 -16.42
C LEU A 71 27.64 13.43 -15.90
N GLY A 72 27.59 12.10 -15.87
CA GLY A 72 28.69 11.24 -15.42
C GLY A 72 28.54 10.75 -13.97
N LYS A 73 29.50 9.96 -13.50
CA LYS A 73 29.40 9.22 -12.21
C LYS A 73 29.25 10.13 -10.97
N GLU A 74 29.76 11.36 -11.05
CA GLU A 74 29.69 12.38 -10.00
C GLU A 74 28.43 13.26 -10.08
N ALA A 75 27.43 12.89 -10.90
CA ALA A 75 26.20 13.66 -11.03
C ALA A 75 25.41 13.71 -9.72
N ARG A 76 24.98 14.92 -9.35
CA ARG A 76 24.09 15.16 -8.19
C ARG A 76 22.87 15.96 -8.62
N LEU A 77 21.77 15.74 -7.91
CA LEU A 77 20.52 16.47 -8.10
C LEU A 77 20.25 17.33 -6.88
N GLU A 78 19.87 18.57 -7.11
CA GLU A 78 19.39 19.48 -6.08
C GLU A 78 18.02 20.02 -6.47
N TYR A 79 17.19 20.28 -5.45
CA TYR A 79 15.83 20.75 -5.63
C TYR A 79 15.67 22.18 -5.12
N ARG A 80 14.90 22.99 -5.85
CA ARG A 80 14.47 24.33 -5.45
C ARG A 80 12.95 24.38 -5.42
N ILE A 81 12.38 24.66 -4.26
CA ILE A 81 10.93 24.71 -4.09
C ILE A 81 10.44 26.15 -4.24
N MET A 82 9.40 26.38 -5.05
CA MET A 82 8.69 27.66 -5.07
C MET A 82 7.82 27.78 -3.81
N VAL A 83 8.08 28.77 -2.98
CA VAL A 83 7.19 29.15 -1.87
C VAL A 83 6.39 30.34 -2.35
N ASP A 84 5.10 30.13 -2.61
CA ASP A 84 4.19 31.23 -2.94
C ASP A 84 3.96 32.06 -1.66
N SER A 85 4.72 33.14 -1.51
CA SER A 85 4.56 34.10 -0.43
C SER A 85 3.65 35.21 -0.94
N GLY A 86 2.38 35.19 -0.53
CA GLY A 86 1.48 36.32 -0.69
C GLY A 86 1.98 37.52 0.13
N ASN A 87 2.92 38.31 -0.40
CA ASN A 87 3.03 39.76 -0.28
C ASN A 87 4.34 40.31 -0.86
N SER A 88 4.22 41.37 -1.65
CA SER A 88 5.32 42.19 -2.16
C SER A 88 6.16 42.78 -1.02
N LYS A 89 7.49 42.75 -1.21
CA LYS A 89 8.57 43.32 -0.38
C LYS A 89 9.02 42.47 0.82
N ASN A 90 9.72 41.37 0.55
CA ASN A 90 10.94 41.01 1.31
C ASN A 90 11.76 39.97 0.53
N LYS A 91 13.10 40.11 0.55
CA LYS A 91 14.04 39.21 -0.13
C LYS A 91 13.85 37.77 0.39
N PRO A 92 13.72 36.77 -0.49
CA PRO A 92 13.61 35.39 -0.05
C PRO A 92 14.93 34.92 0.58
N LEU A 93 14.83 34.40 1.80
CA LEU A 93 15.91 33.70 2.49
C LEU A 93 16.17 32.37 1.78
N THR A 94 17.40 32.14 1.37
CA THR A 94 17.88 30.86 0.83
C THR A 94 18.36 29.98 1.98
N MET A 95 17.82 28.77 2.12
CA MET A 95 18.45 27.70 2.90
C MET A 95 18.96 26.64 1.94
N ASP A 96 20.28 26.54 1.80
CA ASP A 96 20.93 25.42 1.11
C ASP A 96 21.00 24.23 2.07
N VAL A 97 20.41 23.09 1.70
CA VAL A 97 20.53 21.83 2.45
C VAL A 97 21.39 20.87 1.64
N THR A 98 22.61 20.63 2.13
CA THR A 98 23.54 19.63 1.59
C THR A 98 23.06 18.21 1.90
N GLY A 99 22.86 17.38 0.87
CA GLY A 99 22.60 15.95 1.04
C GLY A 99 23.81 15.23 1.65
N GLN A 100 23.72 14.83 2.92
CA GLN A 100 24.71 13.97 3.56
C GLN A 100 24.40 12.49 3.33
N GLY A 101 25.40 11.75 2.86
CA GLY A 101 25.72 10.43 3.44
C GLY A 101 25.14 9.19 2.76
N TYR A 102 25.90 8.66 1.81
CA TYR A 102 25.91 7.28 1.33
C TYR A 102 25.41 6.22 2.34
N LYS A 103 24.33 5.51 1.98
CA LYS A 103 24.20 4.07 2.31
C LYS A 103 24.63 3.26 1.09
N THR A 104 25.83 2.70 1.20
CA THR A 104 26.43 1.75 0.27
C THR A 104 25.55 0.51 0.17
N PHE A 105 24.93 0.28 -1.00
CA PHE A 105 24.52 -1.05 -1.41
C PHE A 105 25.49 -1.55 -2.48
N SER A 106 26.07 -2.72 -2.23
CA SER A 106 27.04 -3.39 -3.10
C SER A 106 26.53 -3.54 -4.54
N ASN A 107 27.43 -3.27 -5.49
CA ASN A 107 27.25 -3.51 -6.92
C ASN A 107 27.21 -5.01 -7.27
N ASN A 108 26.47 -5.30 -8.35
CA ASN A 108 26.65 -6.31 -9.41
C ASN A 108 25.28 -6.91 -9.77
N GLU A 109 24.76 -6.92 -11.00
CA GLU A 109 25.14 -6.43 -12.32
C GLU A 109 23.84 -6.18 -13.10
N MET A 110 23.89 -5.31 -14.12
CA MET A 110 22.81 -5.12 -15.09
C MET A 110 22.79 -6.28 -16.09
N ASP A 111 21.60 -6.75 -16.46
CA ASP A 111 21.30 -7.08 -17.86
C ASP A 111 19.79 -6.95 -18.15
N PHE A 112 19.48 -6.21 -19.21
CA PHE A 112 18.17 -6.16 -19.85
C PHE A 112 18.44 -6.13 -21.36
N PRO A 113 17.98 -7.12 -22.13
CA PRO A 113 17.68 -6.89 -23.52
C PRO A 113 16.23 -7.26 -23.90
N LEU A 114 15.63 -6.27 -24.55
CA LEU A 114 14.74 -6.36 -25.72
C LEU A 114 13.26 -6.75 -25.54
N VAL A 115 12.43 -5.75 -25.86
CA VAL A 115 11.15 -5.80 -26.57
C VAL A 115 10.82 -7.16 -27.19
N ILE A 116 9.71 -7.78 -26.79
CA ILE A 116 9.03 -8.80 -27.58
C ILE A 116 7.51 -8.53 -27.52
N ASN A 117 6.96 -8.17 -28.67
CA ASN A 117 5.53 -8.16 -28.97
C ASN A 117 4.91 -9.52 -28.63
N ASN A 118 3.74 -9.52 -27.98
CA ASN A 118 2.99 -10.70 -27.55
C ASN A 118 2.83 -11.76 -28.68
N PRO A 119 2.76 -13.07 -28.36
CA PRO A 119 1.49 -13.61 -27.82
C PRO A 119 1.64 -14.62 -26.67
N VAL A 120 0.60 -14.64 -25.84
CA VAL A 120 0.30 -15.49 -24.68
C VAL A 120 0.98 -16.87 -24.66
N LYS A 121 1.82 -17.09 -23.63
CA LYS A 121 2.10 -18.39 -23.00
C LYS A 121 2.18 -18.16 -21.49
N ASN A 122 1.51 -19.00 -20.71
CA ASN A 122 1.48 -18.92 -19.25
C ASN A 122 2.94 -19.04 -18.68
N PRO A 123 3.51 -18.07 -17.92
CA PRO A 123 4.96 -17.87 -17.82
C PRO A 123 5.57 -18.08 -16.41
N PHE A 124 4.94 -18.91 -15.56
CA PHE A 124 5.34 -19.09 -14.16
C PHE A 124 6.58 -20.00 -13.97
N VAL A 125 7.78 -19.49 -14.24
CA VAL A 125 8.98 -19.57 -13.36
C VAL A 125 10.17 -18.94 -14.08
N ILE A 126 10.54 -17.72 -13.68
CA ILE A 126 11.87 -17.16 -13.94
C ILE A 126 12.56 -17.06 -12.57
N PRO A 127 13.65 -17.81 -12.31
CA PRO A 127 14.43 -17.66 -11.09
C PRO A 127 15.01 -16.23 -11.01
N GLY A 128 14.63 -15.45 -10.00
CA GLY A 128 15.27 -14.15 -9.70
C GLY A 128 14.38 -12.89 -9.67
N LEU A 129 13.05 -12.99 -9.82
CA LEU A 129 12.17 -11.81 -9.70
C LEU A 129 12.17 -11.26 -8.27
N LYS A 130 12.74 -10.06 -8.07
CA LYS A 130 12.47 -9.24 -6.88
C LYS A 130 10.96 -9.02 -6.80
N LYS A 131 10.37 -9.46 -5.68
CA LYS A 131 8.93 -9.30 -5.41
C LYS A 131 8.55 -7.84 -5.56
N MET A 132 7.46 -7.58 -6.27
CA MET A 132 6.81 -6.28 -6.32
C MET A 132 6.57 -5.82 -4.87
N GLN A 133 7.20 -4.72 -4.45
CA GLN A 133 7.03 -4.19 -3.09
C GLN A 133 5.70 -3.44 -3.05
N ILE A 134 4.64 -4.17 -2.69
CA ILE A 134 3.33 -3.60 -2.39
C ILE A 134 3.35 -3.18 -0.92
N ASP A 135 3.03 -1.92 -0.65
CA ASP A 135 2.80 -1.44 0.72
C ASP A 135 1.58 -2.16 1.30
N PRO A 136 1.72 -2.88 2.42
CA PRO A 136 0.62 -3.59 3.04
C PRO A 136 -0.52 -2.71 3.56
N GLN A 137 -0.29 -1.40 3.74
CA GLN A 137 -1.29 -0.47 4.29
C GLN A 137 -1.76 -0.87 5.69
N LEU A 138 -0.87 -1.48 6.48
CA LEU A 138 -1.15 -1.96 7.84
C LEU A 138 -0.69 -0.93 8.88
N ASN A 139 -1.48 -0.74 9.93
CA ASN A 139 -1.09 0.02 11.10
C ASN A 139 -0.27 -0.86 12.05
N HIS A 140 1.01 -0.53 12.27
CA HIS A 140 1.92 -1.29 13.13
C HIS A 140 1.51 -1.32 14.62
N ILE A 141 0.64 -0.43 15.06
CA ILE A 141 0.12 -0.40 16.44
C ILE A 141 -0.84 -1.57 16.67
N TYR A 142 -1.55 -2.02 15.63
CA TYR A 142 -2.52 -3.10 15.73
C TYR A 142 -1.83 -4.46 15.68
N THR A 143 -1.49 -5.00 16.84
CA THR A 143 -0.84 -6.31 17.01
C THR A 143 -1.67 -7.22 17.91
N PHE A 144 -1.38 -8.52 17.89
CA PHE A 144 -2.00 -9.49 18.81
C PHE A 144 -1.65 -9.24 20.27
N ASP A 145 -0.48 -8.65 20.52
CA ASP A 145 -0.05 -8.29 21.87
C ASP A 145 -0.86 -7.10 22.38
N ALA A 146 -1.15 -6.11 21.53
CA ALA A 146 -2.03 -5.00 21.88
C ALA A 146 -3.52 -5.40 21.99
N PHE A 147 -3.91 -6.58 21.48
CA PHE A 147 -5.29 -7.07 21.52
C PHE A 147 -5.52 -8.02 22.71
N VAL A 148 -6.14 -7.50 23.77
CA VAL A 148 -6.46 -8.25 25.00
C VAL A 148 -7.44 -9.38 24.70
N GLU A 149 -7.09 -10.60 25.11
CA GLU A 149 -7.95 -11.78 24.97
C GLU A 149 -8.95 -11.85 26.12
N GLY A 150 -10.23 -12.06 25.79
CA GLY A 150 -11.27 -12.38 26.75
C GLY A 150 -12.24 -13.40 26.15
N ASP A 151 -13.19 -13.89 26.94
CA ASP A 151 -14.19 -14.86 26.48
C ASP A 151 -14.94 -14.37 25.23
N SER A 152 -15.20 -13.07 25.15
CA SER A 152 -15.96 -12.40 24.08
C SER A 152 -15.25 -12.34 22.72
N ASN A 153 -13.93 -12.56 22.67
CA ASN A 153 -13.13 -12.43 21.45
C ASN A 153 -12.16 -13.60 21.21
N ARG A 154 -12.12 -14.58 22.14
CA ARG A 154 -11.17 -15.69 22.14
C ARG A 154 -11.21 -16.52 20.85
N VAL A 155 -12.39 -16.83 20.33
CA VAL A 155 -12.53 -17.65 19.11
C VAL A 155 -11.93 -16.93 17.92
N ALA A 156 -12.33 -15.67 17.69
CA ALA A 156 -11.82 -14.85 16.60
C ALA A 156 -10.30 -14.64 16.72
N ARG A 157 -9.80 -14.36 17.93
CA ARG A 157 -8.36 -14.16 18.18
C ARG A 157 -7.54 -15.41 17.90
N ARG A 158 -7.98 -16.58 18.37
CA ARG A 158 -7.30 -17.86 18.12
C ARG A 158 -7.33 -18.25 16.65
N ALA A 159 -8.48 -18.10 15.99
CA ALA A 159 -8.58 -18.32 14.55
C ALA A 159 -7.64 -17.38 13.77
N GLY A 160 -7.57 -16.11 14.17
CA GLY A 160 -6.64 -15.14 13.61
C GLY A 160 -5.18 -15.56 13.73
N LYS A 161 -4.75 -16.08 14.89
CA LYS A 161 -3.39 -16.61 15.06
C LYS A 161 -3.12 -17.80 14.13
N THR A 162 -4.05 -18.74 14.04
CA THR A 162 -3.94 -19.88 13.11
C THR A 162 -3.86 -19.44 11.64
N VAL A 163 -4.61 -18.41 11.26
CA VAL A 163 -4.53 -17.78 9.94
C VAL A 163 -3.18 -17.10 9.73
N ALA A 164 -2.64 -16.43 10.75
CA ALA A 164 -1.35 -15.76 10.63
C ALA A 164 -0.17 -16.73 10.46
N GLU A 165 -0.21 -17.86 11.15
CA GLU A 165 0.81 -18.92 11.05
C GLU A 165 0.80 -19.63 9.70
N LYS A 166 -0.40 -19.98 9.19
CA LYS A 166 -0.59 -20.75 7.95
C LYS A 166 -1.64 -20.11 7.04
N PRO A 167 -1.37 -18.92 6.47
CA PRO A 167 -2.35 -18.18 5.69
C PRO A 167 -2.71 -18.93 4.40
N GLY A 168 -4.00 -19.20 4.24
CA GLY A 168 -4.61 -19.85 3.07
C GLY A 168 -4.58 -21.39 3.08
N ALA A 169 -3.90 -22.01 4.05
CA ALA A 169 -3.72 -23.46 4.14
C ALA A 169 -4.62 -24.15 5.17
N ASN A 170 -5.41 -23.39 5.94
CA ASN A 170 -6.34 -23.90 6.94
C ASN A 170 -7.80 -23.79 6.45
N SER A 171 -8.74 -24.34 7.22
CA SER A 171 -10.18 -24.27 6.92
C SER A 171 -10.80 -22.88 7.15
N PHE A 172 -10.03 -21.91 7.64
CA PHE A 172 -10.50 -20.55 7.94
C PHE A 172 -10.27 -19.62 6.75
N ASN A 173 -10.57 -20.08 5.53
CA ASN A 173 -10.48 -19.29 4.32
C ASN A 173 -11.85 -19.24 3.60
N PRO A 174 -12.55 -18.09 3.61
CA PRO A 174 -12.17 -16.84 4.27
C PRO A 174 -12.32 -16.91 5.81
N LEU A 175 -11.63 -16.02 6.50
CA LEU A 175 -11.92 -15.69 7.90
C LEU A 175 -12.78 -14.42 7.91
N VAL A 176 -14.00 -14.52 8.42
CA VAL A 176 -14.92 -13.38 8.55
C VAL A 176 -15.07 -13.02 10.02
N ILE A 177 -14.71 -11.79 10.38
CA ILE A 177 -14.78 -11.25 11.74
C ILE A 177 -15.95 -10.27 11.77
N TYR A 178 -16.98 -10.54 12.57
CA TYR A 178 -18.13 -9.65 12.64
C TYR A 178 -18.53 -9.30 14.06
N GLY A 179 -19.24 -8.18 14.23
CA GLY A 179 -19.70 -7.71 15.54
C GLY A 179 -19.96 -6.20 15.54
N GLY A 180 -20.52 -5.69 16.63
CA GLY A 180 -20.84 -4.28 16.81
C GLY A 180 -19.65 -3.32 16.63
N VAL A 181 -19.96 -2.03 16.59
CA VAL A 181 -18.95 -0.96 16.51
C VAL A 181 -18.03 -0.98 17.74
N GLY A 182 -16.75 -0.66 17.54
CA GLY A 182 -15.79 -0.54 18.66
C GLY A 182 -15.34 -1.85 19.31
N LEU A 183 -15.75 -3.01 18.82
CA LEU A 183 -15.36 -4.32 19.39
C LEU A 183 -13.99 -4.84 18.92
N GLY A 184 -13.25 -4.04 18.14
CA GLY A 184 -11.88 -4.36 17.73
C GLY A 184 -11.74 -5.19 16.45
N LYS A 185 -12.76 -5.21 15.58
CA LYS A 185 -12.73 -5.89 14.27
C LYS A 185 -11.51 -5.49 13.41
N THR A 186 -11.37 -4.19 13.15
CA THR A 186 -10.25 -3.62 12.37
C THR A 186 -8.91 -3.90 13.03
N HIS A 187 -8.82 -3.75 14.36
CA HIS A 187 -7.60 -4.08 15.11
C HIS A 187 -7.22 -5.53 14.88
N LEU A 188 -8.14 -6.48 15.11
CA LEU A 188 -7.85 -7.90 14.97
C LEU A 188 -7.47 -8.27 13.53
N ALA A 189 -8.20 -7.76 12.54
CA ALA A 189 -7.91 -8.03 11.13
C ALA A 189 -6.51 -7.53 10.72
N GLN A 190 -6.13 -6.32 11.13
CA GLN A 190 -4.80 -5.78 10.89
C GLN A 190 -3.71 -6.48 11.71
N ALA A 191 -4.01 -6.91 12.95
CA ALA A 191 -3.10 -7.69 13.77
C ALA A 191 -2.75 -9.03 13.10
N ILE A 192 -3.72 -9.69 12.47
CA ILE A 192 -3.47 -10.88 11.64
C ILE A 192 -2.54 -10.53 10.48
N GLY A 193 -2.80 -9.43 9.77
CA GLY A 193 -1.94 -8.97 8.66
C GLY A 193 -0.50 -8.68 9.07
N ASN A 194 -0.31 -7.96 10.18
CA ASN A 194 1.01 -7.65 10.75
C ASN A 194 1.74 -8.93 11.14
N GLU A 195 1.05 -9.87 11.77
CA GLU A 195 1.63 -11.15 12.19
C GLU A 195 1.99 -12.04 11.00
N VAL A 196 1.15 -12.09 9.95
CA VAL A 196 1.49 -12.75 8.68
C VAL A 196 2.76 -12.14 8.12
N LYS A 197 2.88 -10.81 8.08
CA LYS A 197 4.06 -10.14 7.50
C LYS A 197 5.32 -10.41 8.32
N ARG A 198 5.19 -10.52 9.64
CA ARG A 198 6.27 -10.86 10.56
C ARG A 198 6.75 -12.31 10.38
N LEU A 199 5.83 -13.28 10.32
CA LEU A 199 6.13 -14.71 10.18
C LEU A 199 6.51 -15.11 8.75
N ASN A 200 5.90 -14.46 7.76
CA ASN A 200 6.08 -14.71 6.35
C ASN A 200 6.43 -13.40 5.61
N PRO A 201 7.66 -12.85 5.76
CA PRO A 201 8.07 -11.57 5.13
C PRO A 201 7.91 -11.56 3.61
N ASN A 202 7.95 -12.76 3.06
CA ASN A 202 7.84 -13.10 1.66
C ASN A 202 6.42 -13.02 1.08
N LYS A 203 5.37 -13.05 1.91
CA LYS A 203 3.99 -12.94 1.43
C LYS A 203 3.61 -11.47 1.19
N VAL A 204 2.83 -11.27 0.14
CA VAL A 204 2.20 -9.98 -0.18
C VAL A 204 0.90 -9.87 0.61
N VAL A 205 0.90 -9.00 1.61
CA VAL A 205 -0.28 -8.70 2.44
C VAL A 205 -0.82 -7.35 2.00
N LEU A 206 -2.14 -7.21 1.89
CA LEU A 206 -2.79 -5.94 1.58
C LEU A 206 -4.01 -5.76 2.48
N TYR A 207 -4.07 -4.64 3.17
CA TYR A 207 -5.25 -4.14 3.85
C TYR A 207 -5.92 -3.04 3.03
N VAL A 208 -7.25 -3.11 2.89
CA VAL A 208 -8.04 -2.08 2.23
C VAL A 208 -9.44 -2.02 2.85
N SER A 209 -9.98 -0.82 3.04
CA SER A 209 -11.38 -0.66 3.41
C SER A 209 -12.28 -0.89 2.19
N SER A 210 -13.49 -1.39 2.42
CA SER A 210 -14.46 -1.61 1.33
C SER A 210 -14.75 -0.33 0.55
N GLU A 211 -14.84 0.83 1.21
CA GLU A 211 -14.99 2.13 0.54
C GLU A 211 -13.81 2.46 -0.38
N LYS A 212 -12.57 2.25 0.08
CA LYS A 212 -11.37 2.47 -0.74
C LYS A 212 -11.34 1.51 -1.93
N PHE A 213 -11.71 0.25 -1.73
CA PHE A 213 -11.85 -0.73 -2.81
C PHE A 213 -12.88 -0.27 -3.86
N ILE A 214 -14.05 0.17 -3.41
CA ILE A 214 -15.12 0.67 -4.29
C ILE A 214 -14.63 1.90 -5.08
N ASN A 215 -14.00 2.86 -4.42
CA ASN A 215 -13.46 4.05 -5.07
C ASN A 215 -12.39 3.69 -6.11
N GLN A 216 -11.42 2.83 -5.76
CA GLN A 216 -10.41 2.36 -6.70
C GLN A 216 -11.03 1.64 -7.90
N PHE A 217 -12.03 0.78 -7.69
CA PHE A 217 -12.74 0.11 -8.77
C PHE A 217 -13.44 1.13 -9.69
N MET A 218 -14.12 2.13 -9.11
CA MET A 218 -14.82 3.17 -9.87
C MET A 218 -13.84 4.00 -10.72
N ASP A 219 -12.68 4.37 -10.17
CA ASP A 219 -11.66 5.12 -10.90
C ASP A 219 -11.08 4.33 -12.07
N HIS A 220 -10.74 3.06 -11.86
CA HIS A 220 -10.23 2.18 -12.92
C HIS A 220 -11.31 1.83 -13.95
N SER A 221 -12.58 1.75 -13.53
CA SER A 221 -13.71 1.56 -14.44
C SER A 221 -13.93 2.74 -15.37
N ARG A 222 -13.70 3.98 -14.91
CA ARG A 222 -13.79 5.18 -15.76
C ARG A 222 -12.65 5.25 -16.78
N ASN A 223 -11.48 4.72 -16.42
CA ASN A 223 -10.26 4.77 -17.24
C ASN A 223 -10.04 3.53 -18.13
N ASN A 224 -11.05 2.64 -18.26
CA ASN A 224 -10.94 1.36 -18.98
C ASN A 224 -9.81 0.43 -18.49
N ALA A 225 -9.39 0.56 -17.23
CA ALA A 225 -8.30 -0.19 -16.60
C ALA A 225 -8.79 -1.23 -15.58
N ILE A 226 -10.01 -1.76 -15.77
CA ILE A 226 -10.63 -2.73 -14.84
C ILE A 226 -9.81 -4.02 -14.75
N ASN A 227 -9.24 -4.47 -15.87
CA ASN A 227 -8.44 -5.69 -15.89
C ASN A 227 -7.18 -5.54 -15.04
N ASP A 228 -6.53 -4.37 -15.07
CA ASP A 228 -5.34 -4.10 -14.26
C ASP A 228 -5.68 -4.07 -12.77
N PHE A 229 -6.83 -3.50 -12.41
CA PHE A 229 -7.37 -3.56 -11.06
C PHE A 229 -7.57 -5.01 -10.59
N ILE A 230 -8.21 -5.86 -11.41
CA ILE A 230 -8.43 -7.27 -11.06
C ILE A 230 -7.09 -7.99 -10.93
N HIS A 231 -6.18 -7.84 -11.89
CA HIS A 231 -4.87 -8.48 -11.86
C HIS A 231 -4.05 -8.06 -10.63
N PHE A 232 -4.05 -6.78 -10.27
CA PHE A 232 -3.38 -6.28 -9.07
C PHE A 232 -3.84 -7.04 -7.81
N TYR A 233 -5.16 -7.15 -7.61
CA TYR A 233 -5.72 -7.85 -6.46
C TYR A 233 -5.47 -9.37 -6.52
N GLN A 234 -5.40 -9.97 -7.70
CA GLN A 234 -5.06 -11.39 -7.87
C GLN A 234 -3.61 -11.72 -7.46
N LEU A 235 -2.70 -10.75 -7.46
CA LEU A 235 -1.30 -10.95 -7.02
C LEU A 235 -1.14 -11.04 -5.50
N ILE A 236 -2.12 -10.56 -4.72
CA ILE A 236 -2.07 -10.51 -3.26
C ILE A 236 -2.11 -11.92 -2.66
N ASP A 237 -1.28 -12.23 -1.66
CA ASP A 237 -1.29 -13.54 -0.99
C ASP A 237 -2.23 -13.57 0.21
N VAL A 238 -2.40 -12.43 0.89
CA VAL A 238 -3.33 -12.23 2.00
C VAL A 238 -4.05 -10.90 1.81
N LEU A 239 -5.34 -10.98 1.50
CA LEU A 239 -6.21 -9.81 1.30
C LEU A 239 -7.11 -9.61 2.52
N ILE A 240 -7.00 -8.44 3.14
CA ILE A 240 -7.85 -7.99 4.24
C ILE A 240 -8.79 -6.91 3.71
N ILE A 241 -10.10 -7.17 3.75
CA ILE A 241 -11.14 -6.20 3.43
C ILE A 241 -11.86 -5.79 4.70
N ASP A 242 -11.77 -4.51 5.06
CA ASP A 242 -12.47 -3.96 6.22
C ASP A 242 -13.87 -3.46 5.85
N ASP A 243 -14.83 -3.66 6.75
CA ASP A 243 -16.21 -3.17 6.68
C ASP A 243 -16.96 -3.52 5.39
N VAL A 244 -17.12 -4.83 5.11
CA VAL A 244 -17.79 -5.32 3.89
C VAL A 244 -19.25 -4.89 3.75
N GLN A 245 -19.90 -4.40 4.80
CA GLN A 245 -21.24 -3.82 4.74
C GLN A 245 -21.34 -2.66 3.76
N PHE A 246 -20.24 -1.93 3.49
CA PHE A 246 -20.25 -0.83 2.52
C PHE A 246 -20.44 -1.28 1.06
N PHE A 247 -20.24 -2.57 0.76
CA PHE A 247 -20.54 -3.11 -0.57
C PHE A 247 -22.03 -3.09 -0.93
N ALA A 248 -22.93 -2.99 0.05
CA ALA A 248 -24.38 -3.08 -0.14
C ALA A 248 -24.93 -2.15 -1.24
N LYS A 249 -24.27 -1.00 -1.47
CA LYS A 249 -24.70 0.01 -2.45
C LYS A 249 -23.91 -0.03 -3.77
N ALA A 250 -22.96 -0.95 -3.91
CA ALA A 250 -21.96 -0.93 -4.98
C ALA A 250 -21.95 -2.23 -5.80
N GLU A 251 -23.05 -2.56 -6.48
CA GLU A 251 -23.23 -3.83 -7.22
C GLU A 251 -22.06 -4.16 -8.17
N LYS A 252 -21.61 -3.20 -8.99
CA LYS A 252 -20.47 -3.44 -9.91
C LYS A 252 -19.17 -3.76 -9.17
N SER A 253 -18.96 -3.14 -8.01
CA SER A 253 -17.79 -3.43 -7.17
C SER A 253 -17.92 -4.81 -6.51
N GLN A 254 -19.13 -5.23 -6.16
CA GLN A 254 -19.40 -6.60 -5.68
C GLN A 254 -19.04 -7.64 -6.75
N ASP A 255 -19.37 -7.38 -8.02
CA ASP A 255 -19.05 -8.30 -9.12
C ASP A 255 -17.53 -8.44 -9.31
N ALA A 256 -16.80 -7.33 -9.27
CA ALA A 256 -15.34 -7.34 -9.34
C ALA A 256 -14.72 -8.06 -8.13
N PHE A 257 -15.20 -7.76 -6.93
CA PHE A 257 -14.75 -8.42 -5.71
C PHE A 257 -15.06 -9.92 -5.73
N PHE A 258 -16.21 -10.34 -6.26
CA PHE A 258 -16.57 -11.74 -6.42
C PHE A 258 -15.57 -12.48 -7.34
N ALA A 259 -15.13 -11.86 -8.44
CA ALA A 259 -14.11 -12.43 -9.32
C ALA A 259 -12.75 -12.56 -8.61
N ILE A 260 -12.32 -11.52 -7.91
CA ILE A 260 -11.08 -11.50 -7.10
C ILE A 260 -11.14 -12.57 -6.01
N PHE A 261 -12.23 -12.61 -5.23
CA PHE A 261 -12.44 -13.58 -4.16
C PHE A 261 -12.27 -15.01 -4.66
N ASN A 262 -12.94 -15.37 -5.76
CA ASN A 262 -12.86 -16.73 -6.33
C ASN A 262 -11.42 -17.10 -6.66
N HIS A 263 -10.72 -16.21 -7.37
CA HIS A 263 -9.36 -16.46 -7.81
C HIS A 263 -8.41 -16.66 -6.62
N LEU A 264 -8.50 -15.79 -5.62
CA LEU A 264 -7.69 -15.87 -4.41
C LEU A 264 -7.99 -17.16 -3.64
N HIS A 265 -9.27 -17.49 -3.45
CA HIS A 265 -9.69 -18.70 -2.73
C HIS A 265 -9.21 -19.98 -3.42
N GLN A 266 -9.40 -20.09 -4.75
CA GLN A 266 -8.95 -21.24 -5.55
C GLN A 266 -7.42 -21.39 -5.58
N SER A 267 -6.70 -20.27 -5.47
CA SER A 267 -5.24 -20.25 -5.41
C SER A 267 -4.68 -20.43 -4.00
N HIS A 268 -5.52 -20.81 -3.02
CA HIS A 268 -5.15 -20.94 -1.61
C HIS A 268 -4.52 -19.68 -1.01
N LYS A 269 -4.94 -18.50 -1.49
CA LYS A 269 -4.57 -17.20 -0.93
C LYS A 269 -5.57 -16.83 0.15
N GLN A 270 -5.09 -16.20 1.22
CA GLN A 270 -5.91 -15.95 2.40
C GLN A 270 -6.82 -14.73 2.20
N LEU A 271 -8.10 -14.90 2.53
CA LEU A 271 -9.07 -13.82 2.61
C LEU A 271 -9.46 -13.58 4.06
N ILE A 272 -9.43 -12.32 4.50
CA ILE A 272 -9.88 -11.88 5.82
C ILE A 272 -10.87 -10.74 5.60
N LEU A 273 -12.07 -10.86 6.14
CA LEU A 273 -13.15 -9.89 5.95
C LEU A 273 -13.64 -9.43 7.31
N THR A 274 -13.99 -8.15 7.43
CA THR A 274 -14.71 -7.66 8.62
C THR A 274 -16.08 -7.12 8.27
N SER A 275 -17.02 -7.20 9.22
CA SER A 275 -18.40 -6.75 9.03
C SER A 275 -18.99 -6.25 10.35
N ASP A 276 -19.89 -5.26 10.32
CA ASP A 276 -20.67 -4.87 11.49
C ASP A 276 -21.77 -5.88 11.86
N LYS A 277 -22.19 -6.71 10.91
CA LYS A 277 -23.23 -7.72 11.04
C LYS A 277 -22.76 -9.11 10.60
N SER A 278 -23.49 -10.14 11.00
CA SER A 278 -23.28 -11.50 10.49
C SER A 278 -23.47 -11.55 8.96
N PRO A 279 -22.77 -12.41 8.21
CA PRO A 279 -22.99 -12.57 6.77
C PRO A 279 -24.43 -12.87 6.35
N LYS A 280 -25.27 -13.38 7.26
CA LYS A 280 -26.70 -13.62 6.96
C LYS A 280 -27.55 -12.34 7.02
N ASP A 281 -27.07 -11.32 7.74
CA ASP A 281 -27.80 -10.09 8.05
C ASP A 281 -27.25 -8.87 7.26
N LEU A 282 -26.40 -9.14 6.26
CA LEU A 282 -25.81 -8.12 5.39
C LEU A 282 -26.75 -7.78 4.24
N ASP A 283 -27.64 -6.82 4.48
CA ASP A 283 -28.58 -6.31 3.47
C ASP A 283 -27.86 -5.65 2.28
N GLY A 284 -28.33 -5.91 1.05
CA GLY A 284 -27.80 -5.31 -0.18
C GLY A 284 -26.52 -5.96 -0.74
N VAL A 285 -25.93 -6.90 -0.02
CA VAL A 285 -24.85 -7.74 -0.54
C VAL A 285 -25.45 -8.94 -1.28
N GLN A 286 -24.96 -9.22 -2.49
CA GLN A 286 -25.46 -10.31 -3.34
C GLN A 286 -25.34 -11.67 -2.62
N GLU A 287 -26.39 -12.51 -2.70
CA GLU A 287 -26.44 -13.82 -2.02
C GLU A 287 -25.25 -14.72 -2.39
N ARG A 288 -24.78 -14.65 -3.63
CA ARG A 288 -23.60 -15.42 -4.08
C ARG A 288 -22.34 -15.04 -3.32
N LEU A 289 -22.20 -13.78 -2.90
CA LEU A 289 -21.05 -13.32 -2.12
C LEU A 289 -21.25 -13.68 -0.64
N LEU A 290 -22.47 -13.56 -0.11
CA LEU A 290 -22.80 -14.01 1.25
C LEU A 290 -22.53 -15.51 1.44
N SER A 291 -22.84 -16.33 0.43
CA SER A 291 -22.50 -17.76 0.42
C SER A 291 -20.98 -18.00 0.54
N ARG A 292 -20.18 -17.15 -0.09
CA ARG A 292 -18.71 -17.22 -0.06
C ARG A 292 -18.12 -16.82 1.28
N PHE A 293 -18.71 -15.83 1.93
CA PHE A 293 -18.30 -15.42 3.28
C PHE A 293 -18.47 -16.56 4.29
N ARG A 294 -19.39 -17.49 4.01
CA ARG A 294 -19.67 -18.68 4.83
C ARG A 294 -18.82 -19.91 4.47
N TRP A 295 -17.92 -19.83 3.48
CA TRP A 295 -17.08 -20.99 3.09
C TRP A 295 -16.02 -21.36 4.12
N GLY A 296 -15.60 -20.41 4.94
CA GLY A 296 -14.62 -20.62 6.00
C GLY A 296 -15.22 -20.37 7.38
N LEU A 297 -14.47 -19.70 8.25
CA LEU A 297 -14.93 -19.41 9.60
C LEU A 297 -15.53 -18.01 9.67
N SER A 298 -16.76 -17.91 10.17
CA SER A 298 -17.34 -16.65 10.63
C SER A 298 -17.25 -16.62 12.16
N ALA A 299 -16.50 -15.68 12.70
CA ALA A 299 -16.28 -15.52 14.13
C ALA A 299 -16.87 -14.19 14.60
N ASP A 300 -17.68 -14.25 15.65
CA ASP A 300 -18.28 -13.09 16.28
C ASP A 300 -17.33 -12.47 17.32
N LEU A 301 -17.37 -11.14 17.39
CA LEU A 301 -16.83 -10.36 18.49
C LEU A 301 -18.00 -9.83 19.32
N GLN A 302 -17.98 -10.17 20.60
CA GLN A 302 -19.00 -9.74 21.56
C GLN A 302 -18.47 -8.64 22.48
N ILE A 303 -19.39 -7.99 23.20
CA ILE A 303 -19.02 -6.99 24.21
C ILE A 303 -18.18 -7.69 25.30
N PRO A 304 -16.97 -7.19 25.61
CA PRO A 304 -16.14 -7.75 26.67
C PRO A 304 -16.78 -7.59 28.06
N ASP A 305 -16.49 -8.56 28.92
CA ASP A 305 -16.85 -8.52 30.34
C ASP A 305 -16.11 -7.40 31.09
N TYR A 306 -16.47 -7.20 32.35
CA TYR A 306 -15.90 -6.12 33.16
C TYR A 306 -14.38 -6.25 33.28
N ASP A 307 -13.88 -7.44 33.57
CA ASP A 307 -12.46 -7.69 33.80
C ASP A 307 -11.64 -7.44 32.53
N THR A 308 -12.10 -7.96 31.37
CA THR A 308 -11.46 -7.71 30.07
C THR A 308 -11.49 -6.22 29.72
N ARG A 309 -12.56 -5.48 30.05
CA ARG A 309 -12.62 -4.02 29.82
C ARG A 309 -11.61 -3.26 30.68
N ILE A 310 -11.43 -3.65 31.94
CA ILE A 310 -10.42 -3.06 32.82
C ILE A 310 -9.02 -3.29 32.24
N GLU A 311 -8.71 -4.52 31.81
CA GLU A 311 -7.40 -4.83 31.21
C GLU A 311 -7.18 -4.06 29.89
N ILE A 312 -8.21 -3.94 29.04
CA ILE A 312 -8.16 -3.10 27.84
C ILE A 312 -7.85 -1.64 28.20
N LEU A 313 -8.52 -1.10 29.23
CA LEU A 313 -8.34 0.28 29.68
C LEU A 313 -6.92 0.49 30.23
N GLU A 314 -6.44 -0.37 31.11
CA GLU A 314 -5.08 -0.34 31.65
C GLU A 314 -4.03 -0.35 30.53
N LYS A 315 -4.22 -1.22 29.52
CA LYS A 315 -3.30 -1.33 28.39
C LYS A 315 -3.30 -0.09 27.51
N LYS A 316 -4.47 0.51 27.27
CA LYS A 316 -4.58 1.78 26.55
C LYS A 316 -3.91 2.91 27.31
N MET A 317 -4.21 3.07 28.60
CA MET A 317 -3.62 4.10 29.44
C MET A 317 -2.09 4.00 29.46
N LYS A 318 -1.55 2.78 29.64
CA LYS A 318 -0.10 2.55 29.62
C LYS A 318 0.54 2.94 28.28
N ASN A 319 -0.12 2.63 27.16
CA ASN A 319 0.38 3.01 25.83
C ASN A 319 0.35 4.54 25.62
N ASP A 320 -0.61 5.22 26.25
CA ASP A 320 -0.73 6.68 26.23
C ASP A 320 0.15 7.38 27.28
N GLY A 321 0.94 6.62 28.06
CA GLY A 321 1.80 7.14 29.13
C GLY A 321 1.03 7.60 30.37
N LEU A 322 -0.21 7.15 30.55
CA LEU A 322 -1.09 7.48 31.68
C LEU A 322 -1.12 6.32 32.69
N GLU A 323 -1.21 6.65 33.98
CA GLU A 323 -1.41 5.68 35.05
C GLU A 323 -2.89 5.62 35.45
N MET A 324 -3.41 4.41 35.66
CA MET A 324 -4.75 4.22 36.22
C MET A 324 -4.83 4.83 37.62
N PRO A 325 -5.79 5.73 37.89
CA PRO A 325 -6.05 6.17 39.26
C PRO A 325 -6.50 4.94 40.06
N ARG A 326 -5.72 4.58 41.08
CA ARG A 326 -5.98 3.42 41.95
C ARG A 326 -7.10 3.68 42.94
#